data_AF-A0A4J1YZR9-F1
#
_entry.id   AF-A0A4J1YZR9-F1
#
_cell.length_a   1.000
_cell.length_b   1.000
_cell.length_c   1.000
_cell.angle_alpha   90.00
_cell.angle_beta   90.00
_cell.angle_gamma   90.00
#
_symmetry.space_group_name_H-M   'P 1'
#
loop_
_entity.id
_entity.type
_entity.pdbx_description
1 polymer ?
#
loop_
_entity_poly.entity_id
_entity_poly.type
_entity_poly.pdbx_seq_one_letter_code
_entity_poly.pdbx_strand_id
1 'polypeptide(L)'
;MVVHFFGGIHEIYFPYVMMKPTLFLAAMAGGISGTFTFQLLDAGLKSPASPGSIIAIMATAPKGVWPHLNVLLGVLVAAVVSFLVAALILHADKSTEDSLEAAQAATQAAKAQSKGQLVSTSVDAVVSTDSVEKIIFACDAGMGSSAMGASILRDKVKKAGLEIPVSNQAISNLLDTPKTLIVTQEELTPRAKDKSPSAIHVSVDNFLASPRYDEIVASLTGAFPIAEIEGDIPTSAPVDSQEIDLNHIDAVVVAYGKAQGTATMGCETIRAIFRNKNIRIPVSTAKISELGEFNSKNIMIVTTISLQAEVQQAAPNSQFLIVDSLVTTPEYDKMAARMYK
;
A
#
# COMPACT_ATOMS: atom_id res chain seq x y z
N MET A 1 -1.64 -1.11 -23.18
CA MET A 1 -2.64 -1.47 -24.22
C MET A 1 -2.99 -2.95 -24.20
N VAL A 2 -2.04 -3.89 -24.32
CA VAL A 2 -2.34 -5.35 -24.35
C VAL A 2 -3.11 -5.83 -23.11
N VAL A 3 -2.61 -5.52 -21.91
CA VAL A 3 -3.24 -5.93 -20.63
C VAL A 3 -4.60 -5.24 -20.41
N HIS A 4 -4.75 -4.00 -20.86
CA HIS A 4 -6.00 -3.25 -20.78
C HIS A 4 -7.07 -3.87 -21.71
N PHE A 5 -6.72 -4.11 -22.97
CA PHE A 5 -7.65 -4.59 -23.99
C PHE A 5 -8.05 -6.06 -23.79
N PHE A 6 -7.07 -6.94 -23.55
CA PHE A 6 -7.31 -8.38 -23.39
C PHE A 6 -7.54 -8.82 -21.95
N GLY A 7 -6.93 -8.12 -20.97
CA GLY A 7 -7.08 -8.43 -19.55
C GLY A 7 -8.19 -7.65 -18.85
N GLY A 8 -8.64 -6.52 -19.42
CA GLY A 8 -9.74 -5.73 -18.85
C GLY A 8 -9.35 -4.97 -17.57
N ILE A 9 -8.04 -4.75 -17.36
CA ILE A 9 -7.52 -3.96 -16.24
C ILE A 9 -7.48 -2.49 -16.68
N HIS A 10 -8.57 -1.79 -16.42
CA HIS A 10 -8.79 -0.40 -16.81
C HIS A 10 -8.11 0.59 -15.84
N GLU A 11 -7.64 0.12 -14.70
CA GLU A 11 -6.98 0.94 -13.69
C GLU A 11 -5.57 1.38 -14.12
N ILE A 12 -4.95 0.68 -15.08
CA ILE A 12 -3.58 0.96 -15.54
C ILE A 12 -3.44 2.34 -16.20
N TYR A 13 -4.54 2.89 -16.75
CA TYR A 13 -4.53 4.21 -17.40
C TYR A 13 -4.88 5.37 -16.46
N PHE A 14 -5.42 5.10 -15.26
CA PHE A 14 -5.85 6.14 -14.33
C PHE A 14 -4.76 7.14 -13.96
N PRO A 15 -3.51 6.72 -13.68
CA PRO A 15 -2.45 7.69 -13.41
C PRO A 15 -2.25 8.67 -14.57
N TYR A 16 -2.30 8.21 -15.82
CA TYR A 16 -2.13 9.08 -17.00
C TYR A 16 -3.27 10.09 -17.17
N VAL A 17 -4.50 9.70 -16.83
CA VAL A 17 -5.65 10.61 -16.85
C VAL A 17 -5.60 11.58 -15.66
N MET A 18 -5.11 11.14 -14.49
CA MET A 18 -4.91 12.00 -13.33
C MET A 18 -3.79 13.02 -13.52
N MET A 19 -2.76 12.70 -14.32
CA MET A 19 -1.69 13.65 -14.67
C MET A 19 -2.24 14.89 -15.40
N LYS A 20 -3.30 14.73 -16.20
CA LYS A 20 -4.00 15.84 -16.87
C LYS A 20 -5.51 15.64 -16.72
N PRO A 21 -6.14 16.17 -15.65
CA PRO A 21 -7.55 15.93 -15.37
C PRO A 21 -8.52 16.29 -16.51
N THR A 22 -8.12 17.17 -17.42
CA THR A 22 -8.87 17.46 -18.65
C THR A 22 -9.09 16.21 -19.52
N LEU A 23 -8.20 15.22 -19.47
CA LEU A 23 -8.34 13.93 -20.16
C LEU A 23 -9.51 13.09 -19.66
N PHE A 24 -10.09 13.38 -18.48
CA PHE A 24 -11.35 12.75 -18.06
C PHE A 24 -12.48 13.06 -19.05
N LEU A 25 -12.47 14.24 -19.70
CA LEU A 25 -13.44 14.58 -20.74
C LEU A 25 -13.33 13.65 -21.95
N ALA A 26 -12.12 13.23 -22.31
CA ALA A 26 -11.90 12.27 -23.40
C ALA A 26 -12.43 10.87 -23.04
N ALA A 27 -12.25 10.43 -21.78
CA ALA A 27 -12.80 9.16 -21.31
C ALA A 27 -14.34 9.19 -21.27
N MET A 28 -14.93 10.28 -20.79
CA MET A 28 -16.38 10.48 -20.78
C MET A 28 -16.96 10.53 -22.19
N ALA A 29 -16.35 11.29 -23.10
CA ALA A 29 -16.79 11.37 -24.49
C ALA A 29 -16.75 9.99 -25.20
N GLY A 30 -15.71 9.20 -24.94
CA GLY A 30 -15.63 7.81 -25.38
C GLY A 30 -16.79 6.96 -24.82
N GLY A 31 -17.04 7.03 -23.51
CA GLY A 31 -18.12 6.28 -22.88
C GLY A 31 -19.52 6.65 -23.40
N ILE A 32 -19.79 7.95 -23.58
CA ILE A 32 -21.06 8.46 -24.11
C ILE A 32 -21.26 8.01 -25.56
N SER A 33 -20.24 8.16 -26.42
CA SER A 33 -20.33 7.77 -27.83
C SER A 33 -20.46 6.26 -28.03
N GLY A 34 -19.75 5.46 -27.24
CA GLY A 34 -19.90 4.00 -27.23
C GLY A 34 -21.30 3.57 -26.81
N THR A 35 -21.80 4.10 -25.70
CA THR A 35 -23.16 3.80 -25.19
C THR A 35 -24.23 4.21 -26.20
N PHE A 36 -24.07 5.38 -26.83
CA PHE A 36 -24.96 5.83 -27.89
C PHE A 36 -24.94 4.88 -29.11
N THR A 37 -23.76 4.41 -29.51
CA THR A 37 -23.62 3.43 -30.61
C THR A 37 -24.31 2.11 -30.27
N PHE A 38 -24.19 1.65 -29.02
CA PHE A 38 -24.91 0.46 -28.56
C PHE A 38 -26.43 0.65 -28.60
N GLN A 39 -26.94 1.81 -28.16
CA GLN A 39 -28.36 2.13 -28.25
C GLN A 39 -28.87 2.19 -29.70
N LEU A 40 -28.08 2.77 -30.61
CA LEU A 40 -28.46 2.92 -32.01
C LEU A 40 -28.49 1.58 -32.77
N LEU A 41 -27.60 0.66 -32.42
CA LEU A 41 -27.47 -0.66 -33.06
C LEU A 41 -28.19 -1.78 -32.31
N ASP A 42 -28.97 -1.45 -31.27
CA ASP A 42 -29.60 -2.39 -30.35
C ASP A 42 -28.62 -3.46 -29.85
N ALA A 43 -27.41 -3.02 -29.52
CA ALA A 43 -26.33 -3.87 -29.04
C ALA A 43 -26.36 -3.96 -27.51
N GLY A 44 -26.24 -5.17 -26.98
CA GLY A 44 -26.23 -5.41 -25.54
C GLY A 44 -25.52 -6.70 -25.17
N LEU A 45 -25.23 -6.85 -23.88
CA LEU A 45 -24.63 -8.06 -23.31
C LEU A 45 -25.68 -8.85 -22.54
N LYS A 46 -25.54 -10.17 -22.47
CA LYS A 46 -26.45 -11.03 -21.69
C LYS A 46 -26.26 -10.92 -20.18
N SER A 47 -25.07 -10.51 -19.77
CA SER A 47 -24.69 -10.31 -18.37
C SER A 47 -23.69 -9.17 -18.28
N PRO A 48 -23.51 -8.57 -17.09
CA PRO A 48 -22.38 -7.68 -16.84
C PRO A 48 -21.07 -8.40 -17.21
N ALA A 49 -20.23 -7.76 -18.03
CA ALA A 49 -18.91 -8.28 -18.34
C ALA A 49 -17.94 -7.89 -17.22
N SER A 50 -17.33 -8.89 -16.58
CA SER A 50 -16.25 -8.70 -15.62
C SER A 50 -15.23 -9.82 -15.80
N PRO A 51 -13.93 -9.51 -16.02
CA PRO A 51 -13.32 -8.19 -16.16
C PRO A 51 -13.80 -7.43 -17.42
N GLY A 52 -13.52 -6.13 -17.52
CA GLY A 52 -13.90 -5.30 -18.67
C GLY A 52 -13.10 -5.57 -19.95
N SER A 53 -12.65 -6.81 -20.19
CA SER A 53 -11.82 -7.17 -21.33
C SER A 53 -12.64 -7.44 -22.58
N ILE A 54 -12.03 -7.28 -23.77
CA ILE A 54 -12.72 -7.60 -25.02
C ILE A 54 -13.10 -9.08 -25.08
N ILE A 55 -12.31 -9.97 -24.48
CA ILE A 55 -12.59 -11.41 -24.44
C ILE A 55 -13.84 -11.67 -23.60
N ALA A 56 -13.94 -11.04 -22.42
CA ALA A 56 -15.10 -11.18 -21.55
C ALA A 56 -16.36 -10.57 -22.18
N ILE A 57 -16.25 -9.38 -22.78
CA ILE A 57 -17.33 -8.71 -23.51
C ILE A 57 -17.84 -9.59 -24.67
N MET A 58 -16.94 -10.19 -25.45
CA MET A 58 -17.33 -11.06 -26.56
C MET A 58 -17.90 -12.39 -26.08
N ALA A 59 -17.44 -12.92 -24.94
CA ALA A 59 -17.97 -14.15 -24.35
C ALA A 59 -19.41 -13.98 -23.81
N THR A 60 -19.76 -12.80 -23.30
CA THR A 60 -21.10 -12.51 -22.76
C THR A 60 -22.04 -11.88 -23.78
N ALA A 61 -21.56 -11.55 -24.98
CA ALA A 61 -22.38 -11.05 -26.07
C ALA A 61 -23.38 -12.12 -26.59
N PRO A 62 -24.53 -11.69 -27.16
CA PRO A 62 -25.47 -12.58 -27.82
C PRO A 62 -24.83 -13.40 -28.94
N LYS A 63 -25.30 -14.64 -29.11
CA LYS A 63 -24.76 -15.53 -30.15
C LYS A 63 -25.17 -15.00 -31.52
N GLY A 64 -24.21 -14.84 -32.42
CA GLY A 64 -24.45 -14.45 -33.80
C GLY A 64 -23.44 -13.42 -34.27
N VAL A 65 -23.13 -13.44 -35.57
CA VAL A 65 -22.12 -12.54 -36.16
C VAL A 65 -22.53 -11.06 -36.01
N TRP A 66 -23.81 -10.76 -36.19
CA TRP A 66 -24.36 -9.40 -36.12
C TRP A 66 -24.24 -8.75 -34.73
N PRO A 67 -24.70 -9.37 -33.62
CA PRO A 67 -24.51 -8.81 -32.28
C PRO A 67 -23.03 -8.58 -31.91
N HIS A 68 -22.16 -9.52 -32.25
CA HIS A 68 -20.72 -9.38 -32.02
C HIS A 68 -20.12 -8.19 -32.78
N LEU A 69 -20.52 -8.01 -34.03
CA LEU A 69 -20.07 -6.88 -34.84
C LEU A 69 -20.54 -5.55 -34.27
N ASN A 70 -21.80 -5.45 -33.83
CA ASN A 70 -22.35 -4.23 -33.24
C ASN A 70 -21.64 -3.84 -31.95
N VAL A 71 -21.33 -4.82 -31.09
CA VAL A 71 -20.55 -4.59 -29.86
C VAL A 71 -19.13 -4.13 -30.19
N LEU A 72 -18.45 -4.77 -31.14
CA LEU A 72 -17.12 -4.33 -31.58
C LEU A 72 -17.15 -2.92 -32.18
N LEU A 73 -18.19 -2.59 -32.93
CA LEU A 73 -18.35 -1.26 -33.52
C LEU A 73 -18.48 -0.19 -32.42
N GLY A 74 -19.29 -0.42 -31.38
CA GLY A 74 -19.42 0.54 -30.28
C GLY A 74 -18.12 0.70 -29.48
N VAL A 75 -17.35 -0.36 -29.27
CA VAL A 75 -16.01 -0.28 -28.66
C VAL A 75 -15.06 0.53 -29.55
N LEU A 76 -15.09 0.31 -30.86
CA LEU A 76 -14.26 1.04 -31.82
C LEU A 76 -14.62 2.53 -31.86
N VAL A 77 -15.91 2.86 -31.91
CA VAL A 77 -16.38 4.27 -31.88
C VAL A 77 -15.94 4.95 -30.60
N ALA A 78 -16.11 4.30 -29.44
CA ALA A 78 -15.66 4.84 -28.15
C ALA A 78 -14.15 5.12 -28.15
N ALA A 79 -13.35 4.21 -28.68
CA ALA A 79 -11.90 4.37 -28.79
C ALA A 79 -11.52 5.52 -29.72
N VAL A 80 -12.14 5.63 -30.90
CA VAL A 80 -11.88 6.70 -31.86
C VAL A 80 -12.26 8.07 -31.29
N VAL A 81 -13.45 8.19 -30.69
CA VAL A 81 -13.91 9.46 -30.10
C VAL A 81 -13.02 9.86 -28.93
N SER A 82 -12.69 8.93 -28.03
CA SER A 82 -11.77 9.20 -26.92
C SER A 82 -10.40 9.65 -27.42
N PHE A 83 -9.87 8.99 -28.45
CA PHE A 83 -8.60 9.36 -29.07
C PHE A 83 -8.65 10.75 -29.69
N LEU A 84 -9.69 11.09 -30.45
CA LEU A 84 -9.80 12.41 -31.08
C LEU A 84 -9.91 13.55 -30.06
N VAL A 85 -10.71 13.34 -29.01
CA VAL A 85 -10.85 14.34 -27.93
C VAL A 85 -9.55 14.47 -27.15
N ALA A 86 -8.89 13.35 -26.80
CA ALA A 86 -7.59 13.38 -26.13
C ALA A 86 -6.52 14.04 -27.00
N ALA A 87 -6.48 13.72 -28.30
CA ALA A 87 -5.55 14.30 -29.25
C ALA A 87 -5.75 15.83 -29.36
N LEU A 88 -6.99 16.30 -29.42
CA LEU A 88 -7.28 17.74 -29.44
C LEU A 88 -6.87 18.42 -28.13
N ILE A 89 -7.18 17.83 -26.98
CA ILE A 89 -6.79 18.35 -25.66
C ILE A 89 -5.27 18.44 -25.54
N LEU A 90 -4.55 17.37 -25.90
CA LEU A 90 -3.10 17.31 -25.83
C LEU A 90 -2.43 18.23 -26.87
N HIS A 91 -3.03 18.40 -28.04
CA HIS A 91 -2.49 19.28 -29.09
C HIS A 91 -2.73 20.76 -28.79
N ALA A 92 -3.81 21.09 -28.08
CA ALA A 92 -4.07 22.44 -27.59
C ALA A 92 -3.22 22.79 -26.35
N ASP A 93 -2.65 21.79 -25.69
CA ASP A 93 -1.85 21.93 -24.50
C ASP A 93 -0.39 22.22 -24.86
N LYS A 94 0.06 23.44 -24.57
CA LYS A 94 1.44 23.91 -24.81
C LYS A 94 2.37 23.73 -23.60
N SER A 95 1.96 22.93 -22.60
CA SER A 95 2.86 22.56 -21.50
C SER A 95 4.08 21.80 -22.04
N THR A 96 5.28 22.33 -21.77
CA THR A 96 6.58 21.84 -22.23
C THR A 96 6.85 20.39 -21.82
N GLU A 97 7.70 19.69 -22.58
CA GLU A 97 8.08 18.27 -22.40
C GLU A 97 8.49 17.91 -20.95
N ASP A 98 9.07 18.86 -20.22
CA ASP A 98 9.42 18.74 -18.79
C ASP A 98 8.25 18.32 -17.89
N SER A 99 7.02 18.71 -18.23
CA SER A 99 5.81 18.36 -17.47
C SER A 99 5.38 16.90 -17.66
N LEU A 100 5.70 16.31 -18.82
CA LEU A 100 5.32 14.93 -19.15
C LEU A 100 6.31 13.94 -18.51
N GLU A 101 7.60 14.26 -18.53
CA GLU A 101 8.65 13.46 -17.89
C GLU A 101 8.49 13.45 -16.36
N ALA A 102 8.27 14.61 -15.74
CA ALA A 102 7.99 14.73 -14.31
C ALA A 102 6.71 13.98 -13.90
N ALA A 103 5.67 14.02 -14.74
CA ALA A 103 4.41 13.35 -14.46
C ALA A 103 4.47 11.82 -14.72
N GLN A 104 5.30 11.38 -15.68
CA GLN A 104 5.60 9.96 -15.89
C GLN A 104 6.42 9.41 -14.73
N ALA A 105 7.38 10.18 -14.20
CA ALA A 105 8.12 9.86 -13.00
C ALA A 105 7.19 9.75 -11.78
N ALA A 106 6.24 10.67 -11.60
CA ALA A 106 5.22 10.59 -10.54
C ALA A 106 4.31 9.34 -10.67
N THR A 107 3.92 8.98 -11.89
CA THR A 107 3.14 7.75 -12.15
C THR A 107 3.95 6.48 -11.91
N GLN A 108 5.24 6.48 -12.27
CA GLN A 108 6.14 5.36 -11.98
C GLN A 108 6.42 5.24 -10.49
N ALA A 109 6.59 6.36 -9.78
CA ALA A 109 6.73 6.41 -8.33
C ALA A 109 5.45 5.90 -7.63
N ALA A 110 4.26 6.35 -8.06
CA ALA A 110 2.99 5.84 -7.52
C ALA A 110 2.76 4.34 -7.81
N LYS A 111 3.19 3.84 -8.98
CA LYS A 111 3.17 2.41 -9.31
C LYS A 111 4.22 1.60 -8.54
N ALA A 112 5.38 2.19 -8.25
CA ALA A 112 6.43 1.60 -7.43
C ALA A 112 5.97 1.52 -5.97
N GLN A 113 5.38 2.58 -5.43
CA GLN A 113 4.78 2.64 -4.10
C GLN A 113 3.63 1.62 -3.95
N SER A 114 2.76 1.50 -4.95
CA SER A 114 1.69 0.48 -5.00
C SER A 114 2.21 -0.97 -5.07
N LYS A 115 3.49 -1.15 -5.41
CA LYS A 115 4.22 -2.43 -5.44
C LYS A 115 5.24 -2.57 -4.31
N GLY A 116 5.26 -1.65 -3.33
CA GLY A 116 6.18 -1.67 -2.20
C GLY A 116 7.64 -1.32 -2.51
N GLN A 117 7.92 -0.66 -3.65
CA GLN A 117 9.25 -0.11 -3.98
C GLN A 117 9.32 1.37 -3.65
N LEU A 118 10.17 1.69 -2.67
CA LEU A 118 10.52 3.04 -2.22
C LEU A 118 11.32 3.77 -3.31
N VAL A 119 10.91 4.98 -3.68
CA VAL A 119 11.71 5.93 -4.47
C VAL A 119 11.99 7.14 -3.59
N SER A 120 13.27 7.40 -3.33
CA SER A 120 13.75 8.49 -2.48
C SER A 120 13.84 9.82 -3.23
N THR A 121 13.55 10.93 -2.54
CA THR A 121 13.97 12.28 -2.95
C THR A 121 14.30 13.08 -1.69
N SER A 122 15.45 13.76 -1.72
CA SER A 122 16.13 14.54 -0.68
C SER A 122 15.61 15.99 -0.56
N VAL A 123 15.60 16.63 0.62
CA VAL A 123 16.41 17.81 1.08
C VAL A 123 16.42 18.02 2.62
N ASP A 124 17.65 18.12 3.17
CA ASP A 124 18.28 18.92 4.28
C ASP A 124 17.49 19.87 5.23
N ALA A 125 17.89 19.82 6.52
CA ALA A 125 17.97 20.80 7.62
C ALA A 125 18.03 20.15 9.06
N VAL A 126 19.24 19.89 9.57
CA VAL A 126 19.51 19.39 10.95
C VAL A 126 18.84 20.26 12.04
N VAL A 127 17.96 19.66 12.86
CA VAL A 127 17.41 20.28 14.09
C VAL A 127 17.60 19.34 15.29
N SER A 128 18.36 19.81 16.27
CA SER A 128 18.64 19.10 17.52
C SER A 128 17.39 18.87 18.37
N THR A 129 17.17 17.63 18.81
CA THR A 129 15.97 17.15 19.52
C THR A 129 15.96 17.33 21.02
N ASP A 130 16.67 18.34 21.53
CA ASP A 130 16.66 18.62 22.95
C ASP A 130 15.42 19.46 23.30
N SER A 131 14.39 18.75 23.77
CA SER A 131 13.09 19.20 24.32
C SER A 131 11.95 19.43 23.32
N VAL A 132 11.38 18.35 22.76
CA VAL A 132 10.01 18.41 22.21
C VAL A 132 9.01 18.58 23.36
N GLU A 133 8.31 19.71 23.40
CA GLU A 133 7.34 20.04 24.45
C GLU A 133 5.90 19.65 24.10
N LYS A 134 5.61 19.48 22.80
CA LYS A 134 4.27 19.13 22.32
C LYS A 134 4.33 18.35 21.01
N ILE A 135 3.40 17.41 20.84
CA ILE A 135 3.22 16.65 19.60
C ILE A 135 1.85 17.00 19.00
N ILE A 136 1.85 17.36 17.72
CA ILE A 136 0.66 17.72 16.97
C ILE A 136 0.52 16.82 15.75
N PHE A 137 -0.61 16.14 15.68
CA PHE A 137 -0.99 15.32 14.56
C PHE A 137 -1.83 16.13 13.58
N ALA A 138 -1.28 16.46 12.42
CA ALA A 138 -1.94 17.36 11.46
C ALA A 138 -2.42 16.63 10.20
N CYS A 139 -3.64 16.95 9.78
CA CYS A 139 -4.19 16.52 8.49
C CYS A 139 -5.01 17.65 7.87
N ASP A 140 -5.55 17.48 6.66
CA ASP A 140 -6.26 18.56 5.96
C ASP A 140 -7.50 19.06 6.73
N ALA A 141 -8.33 18.12 7.24
CA ALA A 141 -9.59 18.45 7.92
C ALA A 141 -9.52 18.41 9.48
N GLY A 142 -8.46 17.86 10.06
CA GLY A 142 -8.23 17.80 11.50
C GLY A 142 -9.05 16.77 12.32
N MET A 143 -10.11 16.15 11.76
CA MET A 143 -11.06 15.32 12.54
C MET A 143 -11.12 13.82 12.16
N GLY A 144 -10.40 13.40 11.11
CA GLY A 144 -10.48 12.03 10.60
C GLY A 144 -9.37 11.12 11.13
N SER A 145 -8.56 10.62 10.22
CA SER A 145 -7.41 9.76 10.51
C SER A 145 -6.39 10.37 11.49
N SER A 146 -6.34 11.71 11.59
CA SER A 146 -5.51 12.42 12.56
C SER A 146 -5.94 12.19 14.01
N ALA A 147 -7.23 12.01 14.27
CA ALA A 147 -7.73 11.73 15.61
C ALA A 147 -7.32 10.33 16.07
N MET A 148 -7.31 9.37 15.13
CA MET A 148 -6.92 7.99 15.42
C MET A 148 -5.40 7.87 15.59
N GLY A 149 -4.60 8.44 14.69
CA GLY A 149 -3.14 8.47 14.78
C GLY A 149 -2.66 9.17 16.05
N ALA A 150 -3.26 10.31 16.41
CA ALA A 150 -2.95 11.00 17.65
C ALA A 150 -3.26 10.16 18.89
N SER A 151 -4.34 9.36 18.87
CA SER A 151 -4.71 8.52 20.00
C SER A 151 -3.74 7.34 20.17
N ILE A 152 -3.35 6.69 19.07
CA ILE A 152 -2.33 5.63 19.08
C ILE A 152 -0.99 6.15 19.60
N LEU A 153 -0.54 7.31 19.08
CA LEU A 153 0.72 7.91 19.49
C LEU A 153 0.66 8.37 20.96
N ARG A 154 -0.46 8.95 21.40
CA ARG A 154 -0.69 9.33 22.81
C ARG A 154 -0.57 8.13 23.74
N ASP A 155 -1.16 7.00 23.36
CA ASP A 155 -1.08 5.78 24.16
C ASP A 155 0.35 5.23 24.22
N LYS A 156 1.11 5.30 23.12
CA LYS A 156 2.52 4.87 23.07
C LYS A 156 3.44 5.79 23.88
N VAL A 157 3.29 7.11 23.74
CA VAL A 157 4.03 8.12 24.53
C VAL A 157 3.78 7.92 26.03
N LYS A 158 2.52 7.71 26.41
CA LYS A 158 2.15 7.43 27.82
C LYS A 158 2.73 6.10 28.33
N LYS A 159 2.70 5.04 27.51
CA LYS A 159 3.30 3.73 27.85
C LYS A 159 4.82 3.81 28.01
N ALA A 160 5.49 4.69 27.27
CA ALA A 160 6.91 4.95 27.41
C ALA A 160 7.27 5.87 28.59
N GLY A 161 6.29 6.32 29.39
CA GLY A 161 6.53 7.16 30.55
C GLY A 161 6.83 8.63 30.23
N LEU A 162 6.56 9.08 29.00
CA LEU A 162 6.73 10.47 28.59
C LEU A 162 5.45 11.29 28.89
N GLU A 163 5.59 12.45 29.52
CA GLU A 163 4.48 13.38 29.81
C GLU A 163 4.29 14.45 28.72
N ILE A 164 4.51 14.09 27.45
CA ILE A 164 4.40 15.03 26.34
C ILE A 164 2.94 15.10 25.84
N PRO A 165 2.30 16.28 25.79
CA PRO A 165 0.94 16.42 25.30
C PRO A 165 0.85 16.09 23.79
N VAL A 166 -0.05 15.17 23.45
CA VAL A 166 -0.36 14.77 22.07
C VAL A 166 -1.77 15.23 21.67
N SER A 167 -1.86 16.07 20.63
CA SER A 167 -3.13 16.61 20.10
C SER A 167 -3.25 16.42 18.59
N ASN A 168 -4.45 16.56 18.03
CA ASN A 168 -4.70 16.60 16.59
C ASN A 168 -5.33 17.92 16.16
N GLN A 169 -5.03 18.40 14.95
CA GLN A 169 -5.66 19.59 14.37
C GLN A 169 -5.56 19.62 12.84
N ALA A 170 -6.28 20.54 12.21
CA ALA A 170 -6.16 20.80 10.78
C ALA A 170 -4.84 21.54 10.47
N ILE A 171 -4.22 21.28 9.32
CA ILE A 171 -3.01 21.98 8.86
C ILE A 171 -3.23 23.48 8.76
N SER A 172 -4.44 23.92 8.38
CA SER A 172 -4.82 25.33 8.35
C SER A 172 -4.71 26.03 9.70
N ASN A 173 -4.81 25.27 10.80
CA ASN A 173 -4.84 25.78 12.16
C ASN A 173 -3.48 25.61 12.86
N LEU A 174 -2.46 25.08 12.19
CA LEU A 174 -1.09 25.01 12.70
C LEU A 174 -0.59 26.42 13.00
N LEU A 175 -0.04 26.57 14.21
CA LEU A 175 0.64 27.77 14.67
C LEU A 175 2.12 27.44 14.73
N ASP A 176 2.96 28.36 14.22
CA ASP A 176 4.40 28.16 14.26
C ASP A 176 4.94 28.32 15.68
N THR A 177 5.10 27.19 16.36
CA THR A 177 5.55 27.13 17.76
C THR A 177 6.83 26.30 17.81
N PRO A 178 7.95 26.85 18.30
CA PRO A 178 9.19 26.09 18.42
C PRO A 178 9.00 24.90 19.35
N LYS A 179 9.89 23.89 19.26
CA LYS A 179 9.83 22.67 20.10
C LYS A 179 8.57 21.82 19.93
N THR A 180 7.88 21.97 18.80
CA THR A 180 6.71 21.16 18.46
C THR A 180 7.11 20.08 17.46
N LEU A 181 6.68 18.84 17.69
CA LEU A 181 6.77 17.76 16.72
C LEU A 181 5.45 17.66 15.95
N ILE A 182 5.49 17.87 14.65
CA ILE A 182 4.34 17.77 13.75
C ILE A 182 4.41 16.46 12.98
N VAL A 183 3.36 15.65 13.11
CA VAL A 183 3.21 14.38 12.39
C VAL A 183 2.12 14.50 11.34
N THR A 184 2.45 14.18 10.08
CA THR A 184 1.53 14.28 8.92
C THR A 184 1.67 13.07 7.99
N GLN A 185 0.79 12.93 6.99
CA GLN A 185 1.11 12.06 5.85
C GLN A 185 2.16 12.71 4.97
N GLU A 186 2.92 11.90 4.26
CA GLU A 186 3.94 12.32 3.31
C GLU A 186 3.41 13.41 2.34
N GLU A 187 2.23 13.21 1.77
CA GLU A 187 1.58 14.17 0.85
C GLU A 187 1.28 15.54 1.48
N LEU A 188 1.16 15.60 2.81
CA LEU A 188 0.76 16.78 3.57
C LEU A 188 1.93 17.45 4.29
N THR A 189 3.08 16.79 4.38
CA THR A 189 4.28 17.29 5.06
C THR A 189 4.78 18.61 4.48
N PRO A 190 4.85 18.82 3.14
CA PRO A 190 5.29 20.11 2.58
C PRO A 190 4.43 21.27 3.06
N ARG A 191 3.10 21.09 3.03
CA ARG A 191 2.13 22.11 3.45
C ARG A 191 2.22 22.42 4.96
N ALA A 192 2.58 21.43 5.77
CA ALA A 192 2.82 21.62 7.19
C ALA A 192 4.13 22.38 7.46
N LYS A 193 5.20 22.06 6.73
CA LYS A 193 6.49 22.78 6.78
C LYS A 193 6.29 24.27 6.44
N ASP A 194 5.51 24.59 5.43
CA ASP A 194 5.19 25.98 5.06
C ASP A 194 4.47 26.75 6.18
N LYS A 195 3.61 26.06 6.95
CA LYS A 195 2.81 26.67 8.01
C LYS A 195 3.53 26.81 9.34
N SER A 196 4.39 25.84 9.67
CA SER A 196 5.18 25.84 10.89
C SER A 196 6.62 25.44 10.58
N PRO A 197 7.42 26.35 10.03
CA PRO A 197 8.80 26.06 9.66
C PRO A 197 9.70 25.83 10.89
N SER A 198 9.33 26.34 12.06
CA SER A 198 10.11 26.23 13.30
C SER A 198 9.88 24.90 14.05
N ALA A 199 8.94 24.07 13.58
CA ALA A 199 8.63 22.76 14.16
C ALA A 199 9.44 21.63 13.52
N ILE A 200 9.59 20.52 14.24
CA ILE A 200 10.17 19.28 13.71
C ILE A 200 9.05 18.53 12.99
N HIS A 201 9.29 18.08 11.75
CA HIS A 201 8.28 17.40 10.93
C HIS A 201 8.63 15.93 10.73
N VAL A 202 7.63 15.06 10.92
CA VAL A 202 7.73 13.62 10.63
C VAL A 202 6.55 13.20 9.76
N SER A 203 6.86 12.46 8.69
CA SER A 203 5.85 11.86 7.80
C SER A 203 5.55 10.41 8.22
N VAL A 204 4.29 10.00 8.04
CA VAL A 204 3.85 8.61 8.21
C VAL A 204 3.03 8.16 7.01
N ASP A 205 3.23 6.91 6.59
CA ASP A 205 2.56 6.38 5.37
C ASP A 205 1.09 6.03 5.64
N ASN A 206 0.80 5.42 6.80
CA ASN A 206 -0.53 4.98 7.19
C ASN A 206 -0.82 5.30 8.66
N PHE A 207 -1.99 5.90 8.89
CA PHE A 207 -2.41 6.38 10.21
C PHE A 207 -2.80 5.30 11.21
N LEU A 208 -3.13 4.10 10.74
CA LEU A 208 -3.68 3.04 11.57
C LEU A 208 -2.62 2.09 12.13
N ALA A 209 -1.54 1.89 11.38
CA ALA A 209 -0.47 0.98 11.72
C ALA A 209 0.79 1.42 10.99
N SER A 210 1.58 2.28 11.64
CA SER A 210 2.91 2.62 11.15
C SER A 210 3.94 2.28 12.23
N PRO A 211 4.98 1.49 11.90
CA PRO A 211 6.11 1.25 12.80
C PRO A 211 6.83 2.56 13.18
N ARG A 212 6.64 3.63 12.39
CA ARG A 212 7.14 4.98 12.66
C ARG A 212 6.70 5.54 14.01
N TYR A 213 5.56 5.11 14.56
CA TYR A 213 5.13 5.58 15.89
C TYR A 213 6.04 5.10 17.01
N ASP A 214 6.59 3.88 16.89
CA ASP A 214 7.53 3.35 17.87
C ASP A 214 8.90 4.03 17.73
N GLU A 215 9.32 4.34 16.50
CA GLU A 215 10.54 5.13 16.22
C GLU A 215 10.46 6.54 16.81
N ILE A 216 9.31 7.22 16.65
CA ILE A 216 9.07 8.54 17.24
C ILE A 216 9.22 8.48 18.75
N VAL A 217 8.63 7.48 19.40
CA VAL A 217 8.68 7.34 20.86
C VAL A 217 10.09 6.96 21.35
N ALA A 218 10.80 6.09 20.64
CA ALA A 218 12.20 5.75 20.93
C ALA A 218 13.12 6.97 20.80
N SER A 219 12.88 7.82 19.80
CA SER A 219 13.65 9.06 19.59
C SER A 219 13.37 10.07 20.72
N LEU A 220 12.11 10.19 21.16
CA LEU A 220 11.72 11.08 22.26
C LEU A 220 12.24 10.64 23.63
N THR A 221 12.54 9.35 23.82
CA THR A 221 13.16 8.82 25.05
C THR A 221 14.68 8.92 25.06
N GLY A 222 15.29 9.53 24.02
CA GLY A 222 16.73 9.75 23.93
C GLY A 222 17.52 8.51 23.51
N ALA A 223 16.87 7.49 22.95
CA ALA A 223 17.56 6.27 22.51
C ALA A 223 18.40 6.48 21.23
N PHE A 224 18.11 7.50 20.41
CA PHE A 224 18.92 7.96 19.28
C PHE A 224 18.63 9.45 18.97
N PRO A 225 19.63 10.28 18.60
CA PRO A 225 19.37 11.63 18.10
C PRO A 225 18.69 11.55 16.73
N ILE A 226 17.68 12.41 16.50
CA ILE A 226 17.07 12.58 15.18
C ILE A 226 18.06 13.36 14.31
N ALA A 227 18.96 12.63 13.65
CA ALA A 227 19.46 13.09 12.37
C ALA A 227 18.32 12.90 11.36
N GLU A 228 18.12 13.89 10.50
CA GLU A 228 17.20 13.78 9.38
C GLU A 228 17.44 12.47 8.64
N ILE A 229 16.42 11.64 8.61
CA ILE A 229 16.44 10.40 7.83
C ILE A 229 16.07 10.80 6.39
N GLU A 230 16.97 11.55 5.78
CA GLU A 230 17.18 11.53 4.33
C GLU A 230 17.90 10.23 3.98
N GLY A 231 17.60 9.69 2.80
CA GLY A 231 17.91 8.31 2.44
C GLY A 231 19.36 7.85 2.60
N ASP A 232 19.42 6.54 2.87
CA ASP A 232 20.51 5.58 2.77
C ASP A 232 21.41 5.40 4.01
N ILE A 233 21.20 4.27 4.70
CA ILE A 233 22.29 3.59 5.41
C ILE A 233 22.42 2.17 4.82
N PRO A 234 23.65 1.80 4.46
CA PRO A 234 24.01 0.57 3.76
C PRO A 234 23.57 -0.71 4.48
N THR A 235 23.41 -1.74 3.64
CA THR A 235 23.60 -3.14 4.03
C THR A 235 24.86 -3.28 4.89
N SER A 236 24.70 -3.50 6.21
CA SER A 236 25.41 -4.55 6.95
C SER A 236 25.06 -4.59 8.45
N ALA A 237 24.39 -5.69 8.81
CA ALA A 237 24.52 -6.46 10.07
C ALA A 237 23.79 -5.94 11.35
N PRO A 238 23.44 -6.85 12.29
CA PRO A 238 22.08 -7.30 12.49
C PRO A 238 21.52 -6.92 13.87
N VAL A 239 20.22 -6.64 13.96
CA VAL A 239 19.52 -6.66 15.25
C VAL A 239 18.96 -8.06 15.44
N ASP A 240 19.50 -8.71 16.46
CA ASP A 240 19.22 -10.04 16.98
C ASP A 240 17.71 -10.33 17.05
N SER A 241 17.21 -10.92 15.97
CA SER A 241 16.01 -11.75 15.97
C SER A 241 16.54 -13.14 15.70
N GLN A 242 16.42 -14.01 16.70
CA GLN A 242 16.84 -15.42 16.69
C GLN A 242 16.89 -15.97 15.27
N GLU A 243 18.09 -16.35 14.80
CA GLU A 243 18.29 -16.95 13.48
C GLU A 243 17.22 -18.02 13.24
N ILE A 244 16.22 -17.68 12.43
CA ILE A 244 15.26 -18.64 11.92
C ILE A 244 16.08 -19.57 11.03
N ASP A 245 16.39 -20.77 11.52
CA ASP A 245 17.08 -21.78 10.74
C ASP A 245 16.10 -22.34 9.69
N LEU A 246 16.06 -21.62 8.57
CA LEU A 246 15.22 -21.94 7.41
C LEU A 246 15.71 -23.17 6.64
N ASN A 247 16.87 -23.74 6.99
CA ASN A 247 17.40 -24.94 6.34
C ASN A 247 16.75 -26.23 6.87
N HIS A 248 16.11 -26.19 8.04
CA HIS A 248 15.51 -27.34 8.72
C HIS A 248 14.04 -27.09 9.09
N ILE A 249 13.19 -26.77 8.10
CA ILE A 249 11.75 -26.59 8.30
C ILE A 249 10.96 -27.69 7.60
N ASP A 250 10.21 -28.46 8.41
CA ASP A 250 9.37 -29.57 7.96
C ASP A 250 7.95 -29.09 7.59
N ALA A 251 7.47 -27.98 8.17
CA ALA A 251 6.15 -27.43 7.90
C ALA A 251 6.04 -25.93 8.23
N VAL A 252 5.15 -25.24 7.52
CA VAL A 252 4.74 -23.86 7.80
C VAL A 252 3.28 -23.84 8.23
N VAL A 253 2.98 -23.22 9.37
CA VAL A 253 1.63 -23.17 9.95
C VAL A 253 1.20 -21.73 10.13
N VAL A 254 0.08 -21.34 9.53
CA VAL A 254 -0.49 -20.00 9.71
C VAL A 254 -1.46 -20.05 10.90
N ALA A 255 -1.09 -19.39 11.99
CA ALA A 255 -1.89 -19.34 13.21
C ALA A 255 -3.03 -18.32 13.10
N TYR A 256 -4.20 -18.68 13.62
CA TYR A 256 -5.32 -17.73 13.75
C TYR A 256 -6.07 -17.86 15.08
N GLY A 257 -6.55 -16.70 15.56
CA GLY A 257 -7.50 -16.62 16.66
C GLY A 257 -8.94 -16.83 16.17
N LYS A 258 -9.69 -15.73 16.04
CA LYS A 258 -11.10 -15.75 15.57
C LYS A 258 -11.25 -15.58 14.06
N ALA A 259 -10.27 -14.96 13.40
CA ALA A 259 -10.32 -14.62 11.97
C ALA A 259 -9.70 -15.72 11.10
N GLN A 260 -10.41 -16.83 10.88
CA GLN A 260 -9.91 -17.95 10.06
C GLN A 260 -9.67 -17.55 8.60
N GLY A 261 -10.51 -16.66 8.04
CA GLY A 261 -10.44 -16.28 6.62
C GLY A 261 -9.12 -15.65 6.20
N THR A 262 -8.50 -14.82 7.05
CA THR A 262 -7.21 -14.19 6.74
C THR A 262 -6.06 -15.19 6.77
N ALA A 263 -6.11 -16.18 7.67
CA ALA A 263 -5.14 -17.27 7.71
C ALA A 263 -5.28 -18.21 6.51
N THR A 264 -6.51 -18.51 6.07
CA THR A 264 -6.72 -19.30 4.84
C THR A 264 -6.13 -18.60 3.62
N MET A 265 -6.37 -17.29 3.48
CA MET A 265 -5.78 -16.49 2.40
C MET A 265 -4.26 -16.47 2.46
N GLY A 266 -3.68 -16.24 3.64
CA GLY A 266 -2.22 -16.28 3.83
C GLY A 266 -1.59 -17.62 3.51
N CYS A 267 -2.23 -18.71 3.93
CA CYS A 267 -1.82 -20.07 3.61
C CYS A 267 -1.80 -20.30 2.09
N GLU A 268 -2.82 -19.84 1.35
CA GLU A 268 -2.82 -19.93 -0.10
C GLU A 268 -1.74 -19.07 -0.77
N THR A 269 -1.49 -17.85 -0.26
CA THR A 269 -0.41 -16.99 -0.73
C THR A 269 0.94 -17.68 -0.59
N ILE A 270 1.25 -18.25 0.59
CA ILE A 270 2.49 -18.98 0.83
C ILE A 270 2.58 -20.22 -0.08
N ARG A 271 1.49 -21.00 -0.22
CA ARG A 271 1.45 -22.15 -1.14
C ARG A 271 1.70 -21.75 -2.59
N ALA A 272 1.20 -20.60 -3.04
CA ALA A 272 1.45 -20.10 -4.38
C ALA A 272 2.93 -19.74 -4.59
N ILE A 273 3.54 -19.07 -3.61
CA ILE A 273 4.97 -18.72 -3.63
C ILE A 273 5.84 -19.99 -3.63
N PHE A 274 5.53 -20.96 -2.77
CA PHE A 274 6.26 -22.23 -2.69
C PHE A 274 6.18 -23.03 -3.99
N ARG A 275 4.99 -23.10 -4.62
CA ARG A 275 4.83 -23.72 -5.96
C ARG A 275 5.69 -23.04 -7.01
N ASN A 276 5.75 -21.71 -7.02
CA ASN A 276 6.54 -20.95 -8.00
C ASN A 276 8.05 -21.19 -7.81
N LYS A 277 8.50 -21.35 -6.56
CA LYS A 277 9.91 -21.60 -6.21
C LYS A 277 10.26 -23.09 -6.05
N ASN A 278 9.40 -24.03 -6.44
CA ASN A 278 9.61 -25.48 -6.28
C ASN A 278 9.94 -25.94 -4.83
N ILE A 279 9.44 -25.22 -3.82
CA ILE A 279 9.61 -25.57 -2.41
C ILE A 279 8.53 -26.60 -2.03
N ARG A 280 8.93 -27.75 -1.45
CA ARG A 280 8.01 -28.87 -1.12
C ARG A 280 7.53 -28.92 0.33
N ILE A 281 7.73 -27.83 1.08
CA ILE A 281 7.34 -27.75 2.48
C ILE A 281 5.81 -27.61 2.58
N PRO A 282 5.12 -28.46 3.37
CA PRO A 282 3.68 -28.35 3.58
C PRO A 282 3.32 -27.06 4.33
N VAL A 283 2.23 -26.44 3.89
CA VAL A 283 1.67 -25.23 4.50
C VAL A 283 0.26 -25.52 4.97
N SER A 284 -0.06 -25.25 6.23
CA SER A 284 -1.40 -25.45 6.82
C SER A 284 -1.83 -24.25 7.66
N THR A 285 -3.10 -24.24 8.08
CA THR A 285 -3.64 -23.29 9.05
C THR A 285 -3.95 -24.02 10.35
N ALA A 286 -3.73 -23.38 11.50
CA ALA A 286 -4.10 -23.94 12.80
C ALA A 286 -4.66 -22.85 13.71
N LYS A 287 -5.65 -23.22 14.53
CA LYS A 287 -6.19 -22.33 15.55
C LYS A 287 -5.19 -22.25 16.72
N ILE A 288 -5.09 -21.11 17.39
CA ILE A 288 -4.15 -20.92 18.52
C ILE A 288 -4.29 -22.01 19.60
N SER A 289 -5.52 -22.48 19.87
CA SER A 289 -5.78 -23.56 20.83
C SER A 289 -5.22 -24.93 20.43
N GLU A 290 -4.94 -25.14 19.15
CA GLU A 290 -4.47 -26.40 18.55
C GLU A 290 -2.97 -26.33 18.20
N LEU A 291 -2.30 -25.19 18.43
CA LEU A 291 -0.88 -25.00 18.12
C LEU A 291 0.06 -25.90 18.92
N GLY A 292 -0.43 -26.54 20.00
CA GLY A 292 0.34 -27.53 20.75
C GLY A 292 0.81 -28.70 19.89
N GLU A 293 0.06 -29.07 18.84
CA GLU A 293 0.44 -30.12 17.87
C GLU A 293 1.61 -29.70 16.97
N PHE A 294 1.88 -28.40 16.89
CA PHE A 294 2.87 -27.78 16.02
C PHE A 294 4.06 -27.19 16.81
N ASN A 295 4.23 -27.59 18.08
CA ASN A 295 5.26 -27.11 19.00
C ASN A 295 6.61 -27.86 18.82
N SER A 296 7.35 -27.56 17.75
CA SER A 296 8.63 -28.20 17.44
C SER A 296 9.58 -27.24 16.73
N LYS A 297 10.88 -27.40 16.96
CA LYS A 297 11.95 -26.53 16.41
C LYS A 297 12.00 -26.50 14.87
N ASN A 298 11.47 -27.53 14.21
CA ASN A 298 11.43 -27.61 12.75
C ASN A 298 10.12 -27.07 12.15
N ILE A 299 9.23 -26.51 12.97
CA ILE A 299 7.97 -25.96 12.51
C ILE A 299 8.05 -24.44 12.59
N MET A 300 7.68 -23.79 11.49
CA MET A 300 7.58 -22.33 11.43
C MET A 300 6.12 -21.90 11.52
N ILE A 301 5.81 -21.09 12.52
CA ILE A 301 4.48 -20.55 12.75
C ILE A 301 4.45 -19.09 12.26
N VAL A 302 3.56 -18.82 11.32
CA VAL A 302 3.28 -17.47 10.80
C VAL A 302 2.15 -16.86 11.62
N THR A 303 2.38 -15.68 12.20
CA THR A 303 1.38 -14.98 13.01
C THR A 303 1.50 -13.47 12.87
N THR A 304 0.46 -12.74 13.26
CA THR A 304 0.52 -11.29 13.39
C THR A 304 1.11 -10.85 14.71
N ILE A 305 1.65 -9.62 14.76
CA ILE A 305 2.16 -8.99 15.99
C ILE A 305 1.11 -9.04 17.11
N SER A 306 -0.17 -8.78 16.77
CA SER A 306 -1.28 -8.79 17.72
C SER A 306 -1.51 -10.13 18.41
N LEU A 307 -1.17 -11.24 17.76
CA LEU A 307 -1.38 -12.61 18.28
C LEU A 307 -0.07 -13.27 18.73
N GLN A 308 1.07 -12.58 18.59
CA GLN A 308 2.39 -13.12 18.86
C GLN A 308 2.52 -13.71 20.27
N ALA A 309 2.08 -12.98 21.30
CA ALA A 309 2.21 -13.43 22.68
C ALA A 309 1.43 -14.73 22.95
N GLU A 310 0.20 -14.83 22.42
CA GLU A 310 -0.64 -16.02 22.58
C GLU A 310 -0.06 -17.21 21.81
N VAL A 311 0.44 -16.97 20.60
CA VAL A 311 1.06 -17.99 19.74
C VAL A 311 2.37 -18.51 20.32
N GLN A 312 3.21 -17.63 20.87
CA GLN A 312 4.46 -18.01 21.53
C GLN A 312 4.21 -18.80 22.83
N GLN A 313 3.15 -18.48 23.57
CA GLN A 313 2.75 -19.27 24.73
C GLN A 313 2.21 -20.66 24.35
N ALA A 314 1.48 -20.76 23.23
CA ALA A 314 0.88 -22.02 22.78
C ALA A 314 1.90 -22.99 22.15
N ALA A 315 2.95 -22.49 21.51
CA ALA A 315 3.96 -23.31 20.83
C ALA A 315 5.40 -22.78 21.03
N PRO A 316 5.91 -22.74 22.28
CA PRO A 316 7.15 -22.02 22.63
C PRO A 316 8.44 -22.56 21.98
N ASN A 317 8.45 -23.80 21.49
CA ASN A 317 9.63 -24.43 20.88
C ASN A 317 9.68 -24.27 19.36
N SER A 318 8.69 -23.61 18.75
CA SER A 318 8.61 -23.42 17.31
C SER A 318 9.37 -22.19 16.84
N GLN A 319 9.68 -22.13 15.55
CA GLN A 319 10.18 -20.92 14.91
C GLN A 319 9.00 -20.00 14.55
N PHE A 320 9.20 -18.69 14.58
CA PHE A 320 8.12 -17.73 14.34
C PHE A 320 8.45 -16.76 13.21
N LEU A 321 7.51 -16.60 12.29
CA LEU A 321 7.51 -15.49 11.33
C LEU A 321 6.40 -14.53 11.72
N ILE A 322 6.79 -13.37 12.24
CA ILE A 322 5.87 -12.31 12.66
C ILE A 322 5.66 -11.38 11.47
N VAL A 323 4.40 -11.19 11.06
CA VAL A 323 4.04 -10.37 9.90
C VAL A 323 2.96 -9.36 10.27
N ASP A 324 2.89 -8.25 9.54
CA ASP A 324 1.85 -7.24 9.81
C ASP A 324 0.46 -7.69 9.35
N SER A 325 0.41 -8.47 8.27
CA SER A 325 -0.82 -9.01 7.70
C SER A 325 -0.60 -10.44 7.20
N LEU A 326 -1.54 -11.33 7.53
CA LEU A 326 -1.51 -12.69 7.02
C LEU A 326 -1.83 -12.77 5.53
N VAL A 327 -2.53 -11.79 4.95
CA VAL A 327 -3.08 -11.89 3.58
C VAL A 327 -1.99 -11.68 2.53
N THR A 328 -1.19 -10.62 2.68
CA THR A 328 -0.11 -10.23 1.77
C THR A 328 0.97 -9.51 2.54
N THR A 329 2.20 -9.97 2.41
CA THR A 329 3.37 -9.36 3.05
C THR A 329 4.62 -9.69 2.22
N PRO A 330 5.58 -8.75 2.06
CA PRO A 330 6.85 -9.03 1.41
C PRO A 330 7.72 -10.06 2.19
N GLU A 331 7.36 -10.37 3.43
CA GLU A 331 8.07 -11.31 4.30
C GLU A 331 7.95 -12.73 3.77
N TYR A 332 6.84 -13.08 3.11
CA TYR A 332 6.66 -14.40 2.49
C TYR A 332 7.65 -14.63 1.34
N ASP A 333 7.89 -13.61 0.52
CA ASP A 333 8.84 -13.69 -0.59
C ASP A 333 10.29 -13.78 -0.08
N LYS A 334 10.63 -13.03 0.97
CA LYS A 334 11.94 -13.09 1.65
C LYS A 334 12.18 -14.45 2.29
N MET A 335 11.20 -14.98 3.01
CA MET A 335 11.23 -16.32 3.60
C MET A 335 11.46 -17.37 2.52
N ALA A 336 10.65 -17.36 1.45
CA ALA A 336 10.77 -18.32 0.37
C ALA A 336 12.09 -18.17 -0.41
N ALA A 337 12.64 -16.96 -0.54
CA ALA A 337 13.94 -16.74 -1.18
C ALA A 337 15.09 -17.35 -0.37
N ARG A 338 14.98 -17.39 0.96
CA ARG A 338 15.99 -18.00 1.85
C ARG A 338 15.88 -19.52 1.91
N MET A 339 14.67 -20.07 1.79
CA MET A 339 14.42 -21.51 1.68
C MET A 339 14.78 -22.08 0.30
N TYR A 340 14.80 -21.22 -0.72
CA TYR A 340 15.26 -21.55 -2.07
C TYR A 340 16.79 -21.53 -2.12
N LYS A 341 17.41 -22.65 -1.73
CA LYS A 341 18.82 -22.97 -1.97
C LYS A 341 18.94 -24.33 -2.63
#